data_AF-A0A5J6Q4K9-F1
#
_entry.id   AF-A0A5J6Q4K9-F1
#
_cell.length_a   1.000
_cell.length_b   1.000
_cell.length_c   1.000
_cell.angle_alpha   90.00
_cell.angle_beta   90.00
_cell.angle_gamma   90.00
#
_symmetry.space_group_name_H-M   'P 1'
#
loop_
_entity.id
_entity.type
_entity.pdbx_description
1 polymer ?
#
loop_
_entity_poly.entity_id
_entity_poly.type
_entity_poly.pdbx_seq_one_letter_code
_entity_poly.pdbx_strand_id
1 'polypeptide(L)'
;MARAAACYPMAFEGSFSEFKERQLVFQLARQLVEAQFIRADRHRTERLWQEVAAEGMDTDRVIALLYGVSDHDDDAAMEAVDRPYRDQCRRRARRQHSPLARLATFVRRSAAPARHSAGAPLAAI
;
A
#
# COMPACT_ATOMS: atom_id res chain seq x y z
N MET A 1 4.46 -46.44 6.67
CA MET A 1 4.87 -45.10 7.17
C MET A 1 3.96 -44.05 6.57
N ALA A 2 2.96 -43.60 7.33
CA ALA A 2 2.01 -42.60 6.89
C ALA A 2 2.70 -41.22 6.87
N ARG A 3 2.89 -40.66 5.68
CA ARG A 3 3.32 -39.27 5.54
C ARG A 3 2.18 -38.39 6.03
N ALA A 4 2.45 -37.59 7.05
CA ALA A 4 1.59 -36.51 7.48
C ALA A 4 1.32 -35.61 6.27
N ALA A 5 0.13 -35.74 5.69
CA ALA A 5 -0.44 -34.74 4.83
C ALA A 5 -0.69 -33.53 5.73
N ALA A 6 0.27 -32.59 5.72
CA ALA A 6 0.05 -31.26 6.24
C ALA A 6 -1.13 -30.67 5.45
N CYS A 7 -2.31 -30.76 6.04
CA CYS A 7 -3.53 -30.13 5.57
C CYS A 7 -3.34 -28.62 5.76
N TYR A 8 -2.69 -27.97 4.80
CA TYR A 8 -2.81 -26.53 4.61
C TYR A 8 -3.79 -26.33 3.45
N PRO A 9 -5.05 -25.97 3.72
CA PRO A 9 -5.90 -25.46 2.67
C PRO A 9 -5.34 -24.11 2.24
N MET A 10 -5.57 -23.73 0.99
CA MET A 10 -5.04 -22.55 0.30
C MET A 10 -3.66 -22.77 -0.32
N ALA A 11 -3.66 -23.45 -1.47
CA ALA A 11 -2.62 -23.30 -2.46
C ALA A 11 -2.49 -21.81 -2.81
N PHE A 12 -1.54 -21.12 -2.18
CA PHE A 12 -1.22 -19.74 -2.51
C PHE A 12 -0.38 -19.75 -3.77
N GLU A 13 -0.94 -19.28 -4.88
CA GLU A 13 -0.21 -19.03 -6.13
C GLU A 13 0.70 -17.80 -5.95
N GLY A 14 1.81 -17.97 -5.23
CA GLY A 14 2.81 -16.94 -5.00
C GLY A 14 4.01 -17.45 -4.19
N SER A 15 5.01 -16.58 -4.02
CA SER A 15 6.19 -16.89 -3.21
C SER A 15 5.84 -16.98 -1.73
N PHE A 16 6.55 -17.82 -0.97
CA PHE A 16 6.39 -17.91 0.50
C PHE A 16 6.56 -16.55 1.19
N SER A 17 7.39 -15.66 0.63
CA SER A 17 7.54 -14.29 1.14
C SER A 17 6.27 -13.47 0.97
N GLU A 18 5.59 -13.57 -0.18
CA GLU A 18 4.34 -12.86 -0.44
C GLU A 18 3.20 -13.38 0.44
N PHE A 19 3.20 -14.69 0.74
CA PHE A 19 2.25 -15.27 1.68
C PHE A 19 2.45 -14.72 3.10
N LYS A 20 3.70 -14.69 3.58
CA LYS A 20 4.04 -14.14 4.89
C LYS A 20 3.70 -12.65 4.99
N GLU A 21 4.05 -11.87 3.98
CA GLU A 21 3.72 -10.45 3.91
C GLU A 21 2.20 -10.24 3.98
N ARG A 22 1.41 -11.01 3.21
CA ARG A 22 -0.06 -10.94 3.26
C ARG A 22 -0.61 -11.27 4.64
N GLN A 23 -0.14 -12.35 5.25
CA GLN A 23 -0.56 -12.74 6.59
C GLN A 23 -0.22 -11.64 7.61
N LEU A 24 0.95 -11.02 7.49
CA LEU A 24 1.35 -9.93 8.37
C LEU A 24 0.47 -8.69 8.19
N VAL A 25 0.14 -8.32 6.94
CA VAL A 25 -0.79 -7.22 6.63
C VAL A 25 -2.17 -7.48 7.23
N PHE A 26 -2.69 -8.71 7.13
CA PHE A 26 -4.00 -9.06 7.69
C PHE A 26 -4.00 -8.99 9.21
N GLN A 27 -2.96 -9.49 9.86
CA GLN A 27 -2.81 -9.42 11.32
C GLN A 27 -2.72 -7.96 11.79
N LEU A 28 -1.94 -7.12 11.13
CA LEU A 28 -1.83 -5.69 11.47
C LEU A 28 -3.15 -4.95 11.26
N ALA A 29 -3.87 -5.23 10.18
CA ALA A 29 -5.20 -4.65 9.93
C ALA A 29 -6.18 -5.02 11.05
N ARG A 30 -6.21 -6.28 11.50
CA ARG A 30 -7.03 -6.73 12.64
C ARG A 30 -6.66 -6.01 13.93
N GLN A 31 -5.37 -5.92 14.24
CA GLN A 31 -4.89 -5.23 15.44
C GLN A 31 -5.21 -3.73 15.42
N LEU A 32 -5.12 -3.10 14.25
CA LEU A 32 -5.52 -1.71 14.06
C LEU A 32 -7.02 -1.53 14.27
N VAL A 33 -7.84 -2.44 13.74
CA VAL A 33 -9.30 -2.40 13.95
C VAL A 33 -9.65 -2.56 15.44
N GLU A 34 -9.02 -3.51 16.12
CA GLU A 34 -9.20 -3.69 17.57
C GLU A 34 -8.75 -2.46 18.36
N ALA A 35 -7.57 -1.92 18.05
CA ALA A 35 -7.03 -0.76 18.75
C ALA A 35 -7.88 0.51 18.51
N GLN A 36 -8.32 0.74 17.27
CA GLN A 36 -9.02 1.96 16.87
C GLN A 36 -10.52 1.90 17.18
N PHE A 37 -11.21 0.81 16.84
CA PHE A 37 -12.68 0.73 16.95
C PHE A 37 -13.15 0.12 18.27
N ILE A 38 -12.45 -0.88 18.82
CA ILE A 38 -12.89 -1.57 20.03
C ILE A 38 -12.33 -0.87 21.28
N ARG A 39 -11.02 -0.59 21.29
CA ARG A 39 -10.32 -0.05 22.46
C ARG A 39 -10.19 1.48 22.47
N ALA A 40 -10.40 2.13 21.32
CA ALA A 40 -10.13 3.56 21.12
C ALA A 40 -8.76 4.02 21.63
N ASP A 41 -7.76 3.13 21.56
CA ASP A 41 -6.41 3.36 22.06
C ASP A 41 -5.58 4.04 20.97
N ARG A 42 -5.51 5.36 21.08
CA ARG A 42 -4.78 6.21 20.13
C ARG A 42 -3.28 5.90 20.12
N HIS A 43 -2.66 5.69 21.28
CA HIS A 43 -1.23 5.45 21.36
C HIS A 43 -0.86 4.11 20.72
N ARG A 44 -1.66 3.07 20.94
CA ARG A 44 -1.48 1.77 20.29
C ARG A 44 -1.71 1.85 18.77
N THR A 45 -2.73 2.59 18.34
CA THR A 45 -3.01 2.83 16.93
C THR A 45 -1.83 3.52 16.23
N GLU A 46 -1.28 4.58 16.83
CA GLU A 46 -0.11 5.30 16.29
C GLU A 46 1.13 4.39 16.20
N ARG A 47 1.40 3.55 17.20
CA ARG A 47 2.52 2.59 17.15
C ARG A 47 2.33 1.54 16.05
N LEU A 48 1.13 1.00 15.89
CA LEU A 48 0.84 0.04 14.81
C LEU A 48 1.03 0.66 13.43
N TRP A 49 0.65 1.92 13.23
CA TRP A 49 0.93 2.64 11.98
C TRP A 49 2.44 2.86 11.74
N GLN A 50 3.22 3.08 12.81
CA GLN A 50 4.68 3.15 12.69
C GLN A 50 5.28 1.79 12.31
N GLU A 51 4.76 0.68 12.83
CA GLU A 51 5.18 -0.67 12.46
C GLU A 51 4.87 -0.97 10.99
N VAL A 52 3.67 -0.61 10.51
CA VAL A 52 3.30 -0.70 9.08
C VAL A 52 4.31 0.04 8.20
N ALA A 53 4.71 1.26 8.60
CA ALA A 53 5.70 2.03 7.87
C ALA A 53 7.12 1.44 7.95
N ALA A 54 7.52 0.91 9.12
CA ALA A 54 8.84 0.32 9.34
C ALA A 54 9.06 -0.96 8.53
N GLU A 55 8.02 -1.78 8.39
CA GLU A 55 8.03 -3.00 7.57
C GLU A 55 7.94 -2.71 6.05
N GLY A 56 7.88 -1.43 5.65
CA GLY A 56 7.77 -1.04 4.24
C GLY A 56 6.44 -1.44 3.59
N MET A 57 5.40 -1.66 4.40
CA MET A 57 4.09 -2.02 3.90
C MET A 57 3.38 -0.83 3.28
N ASP A 58 2.55 -1.14 2.29
CA ASP A 58 1.73 -0.14 1.63
C ASP A 58 0.61 0.33 2.55
N THR A 59 0.69 1.57 3.03
CA THR A 59 -0.29 2.17 3.93
C THR A 59 -1.67 2.24 3.27
N ASP A 60 -1.74 2.53 1.98
CA ASP A 60 -3.01 2.57 1.23
C ASP A 60 -3.69 1.20 1.20
N ARG A 61 -2.91 0.12 1.13
CA ARG A 61 -3.41 -1.27 1.23
C ARG A 61 -4.05 -1.52 2.58
N VAL A 62 -3.38 -1.12 3.66
CA VAL A 62 -3.88 -1.30 5.04
C VAL A 62 -5.14 -0.47 5.27
N ILE A 63 -5.19 0.77 4.77
CA ILE A 63 -6.40 1.61 4.82
C ILE A 63 -7.55 0.97 4.04
N ALA A 64 -7.29 0.43 2.85
CA ALA A 64 -8.31 -0.25 2.06
C ALA A 64 -8.89 -1.46 2.80
N LEU A 65 -8.06 -2.22 3.55
CA LEU A 65 -8.53 -3.32 4.38
C LEU A 65 -9.30 -2.85 5.61
N LEU A 66 -8.85 -1.79 6.28
CA LEU A 66 -9.52 -1.24 7.46
C LEU A 66 -10.97 -0.85 7.17
N TYR A 67 -11.21 -0.16 6.06
CA TYR A 67 -12.52 0.42 5.74
C TYR A 67 -13.30 -0.34 4.66
N GLY A 68 -12.65 -1.20 3.88
CA GLY A 68 -13.27 -1.95 2.79
C GLY A 68 -13.78 -3.32 3.17
N VAL A 69 -13.30 -3.88 4.29
CA VAL A 69 -13.68 -5.22 4.75
C VAL A 69 -14.85 -5.13 5.72
N SER A 70 -15.85 -5.99 5.50
CA SER A 70 -17.04 -6.05 6.36
C SER A 70 -16.81 -6.85 7.65
N ASP A 71 -15.96 -7.88 7.60
CA ASP A 71 -15.56 -8.68 8.75
C ASP A 71 -14.06 -8.97 8.67
N HIS A 72 -13.29 -8.42 9.61
CA HIS A 72 -11.84 -8.57 9.63
C HIS A 72 -11.39 -9.95 10.10
N ASP A 73 -12.23 -10.73 10.79
CA ASP A 73 -11.92 -12.12 11.19
C ASP A 73 -12.09 -13.12 10.03
N ASP A 74 -12.86 -12.78 8.99
CA ASP A 74 -13.01 -13.62 7.81
C ASP A 74 -11.86 -13.42 6.80
N ASP A 75 -11.00 -14.44 6.67
CA ASP A 75 -9.90 -14.45 5.71
C ASP A 75 -10.38 -14.30 4.26
N ALA A 76 -11.58 -14.78 3.93
CA ALA A 76 -12.13 -14.67 2.58
C ALA A 76 -12.55 -13.23 2.26
N ALA A 77 -13.19 -12.53 3.20
CA ALA A 77 -13.52 -11.11 3.09
C ALA A 77 -12.26 -10.23 2.94
N MET A 78 -11.22 -10.52 3.74
CA MET A 78 -9.93 -9.83 3.65
C MET A 78 -9.28 -10.04 2.27
N GLU A 79 -9.25 -11.28 1.76
CA GLU A 79 -8.70 -11.59 0.44
C GLU A 79 -9.51 -10.93 -0.70
N ALA A 80 -10.83 -10.84 -0.57
CA ALA A 80 -11.70 -10.24 -1.58
C ALA A 80 -11.40 -8.75 -1.80
N VAL A 81 -10.97 -8.04 -0.74
CA VAL A 81 -10.55 -6.63 -0.81
C VAL A 81 -9.07 -6.50 -1.18
N ASP A 82 -8.22 -7.42 -0.71
CA ASP A 82 -6.78 -7.40 -1.00
C ASP A 82 -6.45 -7.71 -2.46
N ARG A 83 -7.16 -8.68 -3.06
CA ARG A 83 -6.93 -9.13 -4.44
C ARG A 83 -7.05 -7.99 -5.48
N PRO A 84 -8.14 -7.20 -5.52
CA PRO A 84 -8.24 -6.10 -6.48
C PRO A 84 -7.18 -5.01 -6.23
N TYR A 85 -6.76 -4.80 -4.98
CA TYR A 85 -5.67 -3.88 -4.65
C TYR A 85 -4.34 -4.37 -5.26
N ARG A 86 -3.99 -5.64 -5.08
CA ARG A 86 -2.80 -6.27 -5.66
C ARG A 86 -2.81 -6.22 -7.18
N ASP A 87 -3.94 -6.50 -7.80
CA ASP A 87 -4.10 -6.38 -9.25
C ASP A 87 -3.96 -4.92 -9.72
N GLN A 88 -4.48 -3.97 -8.95
CA GLN A 88 -4.32 -2.55 -9.25
C GLN A 88 -2.85 -2.11 -9.13
N CYS A 89 -2.13 -2.52 -8.08
CA CYS A 89 -0.69 -2.24 -7.93
C CYS A 89 0.12 -2.88 -9.06
N ARG A 90 -0.17 -4.12 -9.45
CA ARG A 90 0.44 -4.76 -10.63
C ARG A 90 0.16 -3.97 -11.90
N ARG A 91 -1.07 -3.48 -12.10
CA ARG A 91 -1.44 -2.63 -13.25
C ARG A 91 -0.72 -1.28 -13.21
N ARG A 92 -0.60 -0.65 -12.04
CA ARG A 92 0.13 0.61 -11.83
C ARG A 92 1.61 0.44 -12.15
N ALA A 93 2.25 -0.61 -11.63
CA ALA A 93 3.63 -0.95 -11.95
C ALA A 93 3.82 -1.18 -13.47
N ARG A 94 2.95 -1.97 -14.11
CA ARG A 94 2.98 -2.18 -15.57
C ARG A 94 2.83 -0.89 -16.36
N ARG A 95 1.97 0.05 -15.92
CA ARG A 95 1.81 1.36 -16.56
C ARG A 95 3.07 2.23 -16.39
N GLN A 96 3.67 2.23 -15.20
CA GLN A 96 4.90 2.99 -14.91
C GLN A 96 6.12 2.46 -15.67
N HIS A 97 6.21 1.14 -15.87
CA HIS A 97 7.28 0.50 -16.63
C HIS A 97 7.03 0.44 -18.14
N SER A 98 5.96 1.07 -18.65
CA SER A 98 5.74 1.18 -20.09
C SER A 98 6.82 2.05 -20.76
N PRO A 99 7.38 1.67 -21.92
CA PRO A 99 8.29 2.52 -22.67
C PRO A 99 7.67 3.89 -23.02
N LEU A 100 6.35 3.97 -23.17
CA LEU A 100 5.65 5.24 -23.37
C LEU A 100 5.64 6.14 -22.12
N ALA A 101 5.61 5.56 -20.92
CA ALA A 101 5.72 6.33 -19.67
C ALA A 101 7.12 6.96 -19.51
N ARG A 102 8.17 6.26 -19.95
CA ARG A 102 9.54 6.81 -20.00
C ARG A 102 9.65 8.01 -20.94
N LEU A 103 8.97 7.97 -22.09
CA LEU A 103 8.95 9.08 -23.04
C LEU A 103 8.14 10.28 -22.52
N ALA A 104 7.01 10.05 -21.85
CA ALA A 104 6.20 11.13 -21.27
C ALA A 104 6.97 11.93 -20.19
N THR A 105 7.77 11.26 -19.37
CA THR A 105 8.66 11.94 -18.40
C THR A 105 9.73 12.78 -19.11
N PHE A 106 10.19 12.36 -20.29
CA PHE A 106 11.19 13.08 -21.08
C PHE A 106 10.62 14.39 -21.65
N VAL A 107 9.40 14.38 -22.19
CA VAL A 107 8.75 15.58 -22.76
C VAL A 107 8.46 16.63 -21.68
N ARG A 108 8.17 16.22 -20.44
CA ARG A 108 7.87 17.14 -19.33
C ARG A 108 9.08 17.94 -18.84
N ARG A 109 10.31 17.41 -18.98
CA ARG A 109 11.56 18.10 -18.60
C ARG A 109 11.95 19.20 -19.61
N SER A 110 11.52 19.09 -20.86
CA SER A 110 11.80 20.08 -21.91
C SER A 110 10.87 21.29 -21.91
N ALA A 111 9.82 21.29 -21.07
CA ALA A 111 8.84 22.37 -20.98
C ALA A 111 8.93 23.12 -19.64
N ALA A 112 10.15 23.46 -19.20
CA ALA A 112 10.33 24.51 -18.18
C ALA A 112 10.38 25.87 -18.90
N PRO A 113 9.40 26.77 -18.70
CA PRO A 113 9.48 28.10 -19.30
C PRO A 113 10.62 28.87 -18.63
N ALA A 114 11.58 29.30 -19.43
CA ALA A 114 12.60 30.25 -19.03
C ALA A 114 11.90 31.51 -18.49
N ARG A 115 11.98 31.74 -17.17
CA ARG A 115 11.64 33.04 -16.59
C ARG A 115 12.74 34.01 -17.01
N HIS A 116 12.51 34.71 -18.10
CA HIS A 116 13.29 35.89 -18.47
C HIS A 116 13.07 36.99 -17.44
N SER A 117 14.20 37.52 -17.00
CA SER A 117 14.43 38.75 -16.26
C SER A 117 13.57 39.93 -16.71
N ALA A 118 13.06 40.70 -15.75
CA ALA A 118 12.85 42.13 -15.92
C ALA A 118 13.24 42.82 -14.60
N GLY A 119 14.35 43.57 -14.65
CA GLY A 119 14.83 44.38 -13.54
C GLY A 119 14.01 45.67 -13.38
N ALA A 120 13.89 46.08 -12.10
CA ALA A 120 14.00 47.44 -11.50
C ALA A 120 13.20 48.63 -12.13
N PRO A 121 12.77 49.65 -11.35
CA PRO A 121 13.65 50.39 -10.45
C PRO A 121 13.09 50.75 -9.06
N LEU A 122 14.05 51.11 -8.20
CA LEU A 122 13.92 51.79 -6.92
C LEU A 122 13.05 53.05 -7.03
N ALA A 123 12.04 53.16 -6.17
CA ALA A 123 11.45 54.44 -5.80
C ALA A 123 11.99 54.82 -4.42
N ALA A 124 12.82 55.87 -4.43
CA ALA A 124 13.34 56.54 -3.26
C ALA A 124 12.26 57.42 -2.61
N ILE A 125 12.16 57.37 -1.28
CA ILE A 125 11.78 58.50 -0.41
C ILE A 125 12.68 58.42 0.82
#